data_AF-A0A661T874-F1
#
_entry.id   AF-A0A661T874-F1
#
_cell.length_a   1.000
_cell.length_b   1.000
_cell.length_c   1.000
_cell.angle_alpha   90.00
_cell.angle_beta   90.00
_cell.angle_gamma   90.00
#
_symmetry.space_group_name_H-M   'P 1'
#
loop_
_entity.id
_entity.type
_entity.pdbx_description
1 polymer ?
#
loop_
_entity_poly.entity_id
_entity_poly.type
_entity_poly.pdbx_seq_one_letter_code
_entity_poly.pdbx_strand_id
1 'polypeptide(L)'
;MKKITFILLGLALLAIPIAHAQSPPTITRNEAIVDFPNSVTFQLEYDSDTAIADAVLTYEVEQFGCLDAAANVPVALSGDGAEWQWVMRRSGNPPPGATLRWHWTVTDVNGVETITPAQEFTFVDDRFDWQTVQSGDISMNWYEGDAVGPILLEAAVEGLARLENEMGIQMDSDINFYIYGDSAEMRDAVIFIQDWAGGVAFSEYNTILMGVPPNIADSWGRSTVQHEMAHLVIGQYGQSCIGGRRPTWLDEGLAVYAEGAPDAETLTPIADGIANDTFAPLRSLNGAFPAHGDGV
;
A
#
# COMPACT_ATOMS: atom_id res chain seq x y z
N MET A 1 -93.74 -15.78 5.70
CA MET A 1 -92.86 -14.69 6.19
C MET A 1 -91.47 -15.27 6.38
N LYS A 2 -90.49 -14.88 5.55
CA LYS A 2 -89.12 -15.43 5.55
C LYS A 2 -88.34 -14.89 6.76
N LYS A 3 -87.72 -15.77 7.55
CA LYS A 3 -86.79 -15.41 8.63
C LYS A 3 -85.41 -15.17 8.03
N ILE A 4 -84.87 -13.97 8.21
CA ILE A 4 -83.50 -13.60 7.80
C ILE A 4 -82.61 -13.80 9.02
N THR A 5 -81.65 -14.71 8.92
CA THR A 5 -80.62 -14.96 9.93
C THR A 5 -79.43 -14.05 9.63
N PHE A 6 -79.15 -13.08 10.50
CA PHE A 6 -77.93 -12.26 10.45
C PHE A 6 -76.76 -13.06 11.03
N ILE A 7 -75.71 -13.28 10.24
CA ILE A 7 -74.43 -13.84 10.70
C ILE A 7 -73.53 -12.65 11.06
N LEU A 8 -73.23 -12.48 12.35
CA LEU A 8 -72.16 -11.59 12.81
C LEU A 8 -70.81 -12.26 12.52
N LEU A 9 -70.03 -11.71 11.60
CA LEU A 9 -68.65 -12.10 11.36
C LEU A 9 -67.75 -11.31 12.33
N GLY A 10 -67.24 -11.98 13.37
CA GLY A 10 -66.30 -11.40 14.33
C GLY A 10 -64.93 -11.19 13.68
N LEU A 11 -64.50 -9.94 13.56
CA LEU A 11 -63.19 -9.55 13.07
C LEU A 11 -62.17 -9.79 14.20
N ALA A 12 -61.43 -10.91 14.14
CA ALA A 12 -60.31 -11.16 15.03
C ALA A 12 -59.13 -10.27 14.62
N LEU A 13 -58.93 -9.16 15.34
CA LEU A 13 -57.71 -8.36 15.26
C LEU A 13 -56.56 -9.22 15.79
N LEU A 14 -55.75 -9.80 14.90
CA LEU A 14 -54.43 -10.30 15.28
C LEU A 14 -53.57 -9.09 15.67
N ALA A 15 -53.27 -8.96 16.97
CA ALA A 15 -52.22 -8.07 17.43
C ALA A 15 -50.88 -8.60 16.90
N ILE A 16 -50.40 -8.01 15.82
CA ILE A 16 -49.03 -8.22 15.35
C ILE A 16 -48.13 -7.58 16.41
N PRO A 17 -47.25 -8.33 17.09
CA PRO A 17 -46.30 -7.73 18.01
C PRO A 17 -45.44 -6.74 17.21
N ILE A 18 -45.49 -5.48 17.61
CA ILE A 18 -44.61 -4.45 17.07
C ILE A 18 -43.21 -4.84 17.57
N ALA A 19 -42.38 -5.37 16.68
CA ALA A 19 -40.97 -5.56 16.97
C ALA A 19 -40.38 -4.16 17.24
N HIS A 20 -39.99 -3.91 18.48
CA HIS A 20 -39.18 -2.73 18.79
C HIS A 20 -37.80 -2.99 18.19
N ALA A 21 -37.45 -2.22 17.17
CA ALA A 21 -36.07 -2.13 16.72
C ALA A 21 -35.24 -1.67 17.92
N GLN A 22 -34.40 -2.56 18.44
CA GLN A 22 -33.43 -2.20 19.46
C GLN A 22 -32.50 -1.15 18.86
N SER A 23 -32.23 -0.08 19.59
CA SER A 23 -31.26 0.92 19.14
C SER A 23 -29.91 0.23 18.89
N PRO A 24 -29.19 0.59 17.82
CA PRO A 24 -27.85 0.07 17.58
C PRO A 24 -26.95 0.33 18.80
N PRO A 25 -25.94 -0.53 19.06
CA PRO A 25 -24.92 -0.25 20.08
C PRO A 25 -24.34 1.14 19.89
N THR A 26 -24.26 1.90 20.97
CA THR A 26 -23.52 3.16 20.97
C THR A 26 -22.04 2.83 21.05
N ILE A 27 -21.32 3.05 19.95
CA ILE A 27 -19.86 2.90 19.91
C ILE A 27 -19.22 4.14 20.53
N THR A 28 -18.41 3.93 21.57
CA THR A 28 -17.70 5.00 22.29
C THR A 28 -16.26 5.17 21.80
N ARG A 29 -15.67 4.11 21.24
CA ARG A 29 -14.33 4.15 20.65
C ARG A 29 -14.23 3.23 19.44
N ASN A 30 -13.62 3.72 18.37
CA ASN A 30 -13.28 2.97 17.17
C ASN A 30 -12.03 3.59 16.56
N GLU A 31 -10.86 3.08 16.92
CA GLU A 31 -9.58 3.65 16.49
C GLU A 31 -8.55 2.57 16.16
N ALA A 32 -7.50 3.00 15.44
CA ALA A 32 -6.31 2.20 15.18
C ALA A 32 -5.10 2.95 15.73
N ILE A 33 -4.37 2.34 16.66
CA ILE A 33 -3.11 2.84 17.18
C ILE A 33 -1.99 2.24 16.35
N VAL A 34 -1.25 3.08 15.63
CA VAL A 34 -0.17 2.66 14.73
C VAL A 34 1.19 2.85 15.39
N ASP A 35 1.97 1.78 15.44
CA ASP A 35 3.40 1.77 15.77
C ASP A 35 4.14 1.37 14.50
N PHE A 36 4.42 2.35 13.64
CA PHE A 36 5.03 2.11 12.33
C PHE A 36 6.54 1.82 12.47
N PRO A 37 7.11 0.82 11.76
CA PRO A 37 6.47 -0.13 10.84
C PRO A 37 6.06 -1.46 11.50
N ASN A 38 5.98 -1.51 12.84
CA ASN A 38 5.89 -2.75 13.60
C ASN A 38 4.48 -3.36 13.69
N SER A 39 3.48 -2.55 14.02
CA SER A 39 2.13 -3.04 14.29
C SER A 39 1.02 -1.99 14.19
N VAL A 40 -0.21 -2.48 14.06
CA VAL A 40 -1.44 -1.69 14.22
C VAL A 40 -2.33 -2.37 15.26
N THR A 41 -2.79 -1.64 16.26
CA THR A 41 -3.72 -2.13 17.28
C THR A 41 -5.08 -1.49 17.09
N PHE A 42 -6.07 -2.27 16.69
CA PHE A 42 -7.46 -1.85 16.53
C PHE A 42 -8.19 -1.98 17.86
N GLN A 43 -8.90 -0.92 18.25
CA GLN A 43 -9.66 -0.88 19.50
C GLN A 43 -11.09 -0.45 19.25
N LEU A 44 -12.02 -1.26 19.78
CA LEU A 44 -13.45 -1.01 19.78
C LEU A 44 -13.94 -0.97 21.23
N GLU A 45 -14.66 0.07 21.59
CA GLU A 45 -15.40 0.17 22.87
C GLU A 45 -16.84 0.57 22.58
N TYR A 46 -17.78 0.00 23.33
CA TYR A 46 -19.20 0.24 23.21
C TYR A 46 -19.84 0.40 24.59
N ASP A 47 -21.04 0.96 24.64
CA ASP A 47 -21.77 1.11 25.90
C ASP A 47 -22.05 -0.26 26.55
N SER A 48 -21.65 -0.39 27.82
CA SER A 48 -21.84 -1.59 28.65
C SER A 48 -23.29 -2.06 28.76
N ASP A 49 -24.27 -1.18 28.52
CA ASP A 49 -25.69 -1.54 28.50
C ASP A 49 -26.08 -2.39 27.27
N THR A 50 -25.19 -2.49 26.26
CA THR A 50 -25.42 -3.32 25.08
C THR A 50 -24.78 -4.70 25.22
N ALA A 51 -25.60 -5.74 25.26
CA ALA A 51 -25.12 -7.12 25.29
C ALA A 51 -24.67 -7.57 23.89
N ILE A 52 -23.36 -7.46 23.61
CA ILE A 52 -22.72 -7.93 22.38
C ILE A 52 -22.28 -9.39 22.52
N ALA A 53 -22.58 -10.22 21.52
CA ALA A 53 -22.22 -11.63 21.48
C ALA A 53 -20.92 -11.88 20.69
N ASP A 54 -20.72 -11.14 19.60
CA ASP A 54 -19.52 -11.22 18.77
C ASP A 54 -19.16 -9.89 18.11
N ALA A 55 -17.88 -9.77 17.75
CA ALA A 55 -17.34 -8.68 16.96
C ALA A 55 -16.38 -9.23 15.89
N VAL A 56 -16.51 -8.74 14.67
CA VAL A 56 -15.64 -9.03 13.54
C VAL A 56 -15.01 -7.72 13.07
N LEU A 57 -13.69 -7.66 13.08
CA LEU A 57 -12.92 -6.58 12.46
C LEU A 57 -12.74 -6.90 10.98
N THR A 58 -13.12 -5.98 10.11
CA THR A 58 -12.75 -5.99 8.70
C THR A 58 -11.77 -4.87 8.44
N TYR A 59 -10.58 -5.17 7.94
CA TYR A 59 -9.59 -4.15 7.58
C TYR A 59 -8.87 -4.48 6.28
N GLU A 60 -8.44 -3.44 5.57
CA GLU A 60 -7.70 -3.53 4.32
C GLU A 60 -6.73 -2.36 4.18
N VAL A 61 -5.70 -2.54 3.38
CA VAL A 61 -4.81 -1.44 2.96
C VAL A 61 -5.07 -1.20 1.49
N GLU A 62 -5.41 0.04 1.14
CA GLU A 62 -5.65 0.47 -0.23
C GLU A 62 -4.42 0.21 -1.08
N GLN A 63 -4.60 -0.62 -2.11
CA GLN A 63 -3.56 -0.96 -3.06
C GLN A 63 -4.20 -1.34 -4.39
N PHE A 64 -3.51 -1.08 -5.48
CA PHE A 64 -3.91 -1.55 -6.79
C PHE A 64 -3.71 -3.06 -6.90
N GLY A 65 -4.79 -3.78 -7.17
CA GLY A 65 -4.80 -5.23 -7.10
C GLY A 65 -5.89 -5.86 -7.96
N CYS A 66 -5.78 -7.17 -8.13
CA CYS A 66 -6.77 -7.96 -8.88
C CYS A 66 -7.98 -8.36 -8.05
N LEU A 67 -7.88 -8.25 -6.73
CA LEU A 67 -8.89 -8.64 -5.76
C LEU A 67 -8.85 -7.65 -4.60
N ASP A 68 -10.03 -7.26 -4.13
CA ASP A 68 -10.18 -6.55 -2.86
C ASP A 68 -9.90 -7.56 -1.74
N ALA A 69 -8.74 -7.39 -1.09
CA ALA A 69 -8.22 -8.34 -0.11
C ALA A 69 -8.41 -7.78 1.32
N ALA A 70 -9.66 -7.73 1.77
CA ALA A 70 -9.96 -7.37 3.16
C ALA A 70 -9.77 -8.57 4.10
N ALA A 71 -9.03 -8.35 5.19
CA ALA A 71 -8.92 -9.29 6.29
C ALA A 71 -10.20 -9.22 7.13
N ASN A 72 -10.83 -10.38 7.37
CA ASN A 72 -11.98 -10.51 8.25
C ASN A 72 -11.56 -11.33 9.48
N VAL A 73 -11.51 -10.67 10.63
CA VAL A 73 -10.97 -11.23 11.87
C VAL A 73 -12.05 -11.26 12.94
N PRO A 74 -12.54 -12.44 13.33
CA PRO A 74 -13.32 -12.58 14.56
C PRO A 74 -12.45 -12.22 15.76
N VAL A 75 -12.89 -11.26 16.57
CA VAL A 75 -12.14 -10.76 17.73
C VAL A 75 -12.86 -11.15 19.02
N ALA A 76 -12.10 -11.64 20.00
CA ALA A 76 -12.64 -11.97 21.30
C ALA A 76 -13.05 -10.69 22.05
N LEU A 77 -14.25 -10.68 22.61
CA LEU A 77 -14.73 -9.60 23.47
C LEU A 77 -14.07 -9.68 24.85
N SER A 78 -13.76 -8.53 25.43
CA SER A 78 -13.25 -8.38 26.79
C SER A 78 -13.98 -7.23 27.48
N GLY A 79 -14.97 -7.57 28.31
CA GLY A 79 -15.82 -6.57 28.94
C GLY A 79 -16.75 -5.90 27.91
N ASP A 80 -16.62 -4.59 27.80
CA ASP A 80 -17.37 -3.68 26.91
C ASP A 80 -16.56 -3.26 25.68
N GLY A 81 -15.57 -4.06 25.29
CA GLY A 81 -14.75 -3.78 24.12
C GLY A 81 -14.12 -5.01 23.47
N ALA A 82 -13.41 -4.74 22.38
CA ALA A 82 -12.62 -5.70 21.62
C ALA A 82 -11.30 -5.06 21.17
N GLU A 83 -10.24 -5.85 21.17
CA GLU A 83 -8.90 -5.40 20.73
C GLU A 83 -8.27 -6.46 19.84
N TRP A 84 -7.68 -6.02 18.74
CA TRP A 84 -6.92 -6.88 17.84
C TRP A 84 -5.63 -6.19 17.39
N GLN A 85 -4.51 -6.90 17.47
CA GLN A 85 -3.22 -6.39 17.00
C GLN A 85 -2.79 -7.09 15.71
N TRP A 86 -2.65 -6.30 14.65
CA TRP A 86 -1.95 -6.71 13.43
C TRP A 86 -0.45 -6.51 13.60
N VAL A 87 0.29 -7.62 13.73
CA VAL A 87 1.77 -7.63 13.82
C VAL A 87 2.36 -7.64 12.41
N MET A 88 2.71 -6.47 11.88
CA MET A 88 3.17 -6.30 10.49
C MET A 88 4.48 -7.04 10.19
N ARG A 89 5.34 -7.26 11.19
CA ARG A 89 6.54 -8.12 11.07
C ARG A 89 6.29 -9.56 10.63
N ARG A 90 5.04 -10.04 10.65
CA ARG A 90 4.68 -11.38 10.18
C ARG A 90 4.18 -11.42 8.75
N SER A 91 3.67 -10.30 8.23
CA SER A 91 3.01 -10.20 6.93
C SER A 91 3.73 -9.27 5.94
N GLY A 92 4.66 -8.44 6.42
CA GLY A 92 5.10 -7.22 5.74
C GLY A 92 4.28 -6.01 6.22
N ASN A 93 4.87 -4.82 6.13
CA ASN A 93 4.19 -3.56 6.37
C ASN A 93 3.95 -2.81 5.04
N PRO A 94 2.84 -2.05 4.94
CA PRO A 94 2.67 -1.08 3.87
C PRO A 94 3.75 0.01 3.94
N PRO A 95 4.09 0.64 2.80
CA PRO A 95 4.97 1.80 2.81
C PRO A 95 4.28 3.02 3.44
N PRO A 96 5.03 4.07 3.83
CA PRO A 96 4.45 5.37 4.14
C PRO A 96 3.56 5.87 2.98
N GLY A 97 2.50 6.59 3.30
CA GLY A 97 1.51 7.08 2.35
C GLY A 97 0.40 6.08 2.01
N ALA A 98 0.55 4.79 2.34
CA ALA A 98 -0.53 3.81 2.15
C ALA A 98 -1.70 4.08 3.10
N THR A 99 -2.94 3.85 2.65
CA THR A 99 -4.14 4.09 3.45
C THR A 99 -4.71 2.78 3.99
N LEU A 100 -4.76 2.66 5.31
CA LEU A 100 -5.49 1.62 6.04
C LEU A 100 -6.95 2.04 6.15
N ARG A 101 -7.88 1.14 5.81
CA ARG A 101 -9.31 1.28 6.08
C ARG A 101 -9.78 0.14 6.97
N TRP A 102 -10.68 0.42 7.91
CA TRP A 102 -11.31 -0.61 8.71
C TRP A 102 -12.72 -0.26 9.16
N HIS A 103 -13.49 -1.29 9.49
CA HIS A 103 -14.76 -1.18 10.20
C HIS A 103 -14.98 -2.42 11.07
N TRP A 104 -15.91 -2.32 12.00
CA TRP A 104 -16.34 -3.45 12.83
C TRP A 104 -17.76 -3.85 12.47
N THR A 105 -18.02 -5.15 12.43
CA THR A 105 -19.37 -5.71 12.48
C THR A 105 -19.56 -6.29 13.88
N VAL A 106 -20.53 -5.76 14.62
CA VAL A 106 -20.90 -6.27 15.95
C VAL A 106 -22.27 -6.92 15.90
N THR A 107 -22.41 -8.06 16.54
CA THR A 107 -23.68 -8.79 16.64
C THR A 107 -24.11 -8.85 18.09
N ASP A 108 -25.34 -8.41 18.38
CA ASP A 108 -25.90 -8.48 19.72
C ASP A 108 -26.36 -9.91 20.08
N VAL A 109 -26.69 -10.14 21.35
CA VAL A 109 -27.22 -11.45 21.83
C VAL A 109 -28.55 -11.88 21.19
N ASN A 110 -29.25 -10.97 20.50
CA ASN A 110 -30.48 -11.25 19.77
C ASN A 110 -30.21 -11.56 18.28
N GLY A 111 -28.94 -11.50 17.84
CA GLY A 111 -28.52 -11.73 16.46
C GLY A 111 -28.67 -10.51 15.55
N VAL A 112 -28.81 -9.30 16.10
CA VAL A 112 -28.86 -8.06 15.31
C VAL A 112 -27.44 -7.59 15.03
N GLU A 113 -27.08 -7.56 13.75
CA GLU A 113 -25.80 -7.04 13.27
C GLU A 113 -25.84 -5.51 13.12
N THR A 114 -24.76 -4.85 13.52
CA THR A 114 -24.51 -3.43 13.29
C THR A 114 -23.09 -3.26 12.74
N ILE A 115 -22.96 -2.55 11.63
CA ILE A 115 -21.67 -2.20 11.03
C ILE A 115 -21.32 -0.77 11.43
N THR A 116 -20.12 -0.55 11.97
CA THR A 116 -19.63 0.78 12.31
C THR A 116 -19.33 1.59 11.04
N PRO A 117 -19.35 2.93 11.09
CA PRO A 117 -18.76 3.73 10.03
C PRO A 117 -17.31 3.28 9.75
N ALA A 118 -16.93 3.22 8.47
CA ALA A 118 -15.56 2.97 8.09
C ALA A 118 -14.66 4.08 8.64
N GLN A 119 -13.47 3.70 9.07
CA GLN A 119 -12.41 4.59 9.50
C GLN A 119 -11.22 4.41 8.56
N GLU A 120 -10.40 5.45 8.47
CA GLU A 120 -9.19 5.44 7.64
C GLU A 120 -8.00 6.04 8.38
N PHE A 121 -6.81 5.59 8.03
CA PHE A 121 -5.55 6.09 8.55
C PHE A 121 -4.47 5.96 7.47
N THR A 122 -3.75 7.04 7.18
CA THR A 122 -2.60 7.01 6.26
C THR A 122 -1.33 6.75 7.04
N PHE A 123 -0.58 5.71 6.67
CA PHE A 123 0.70 5.40 7.30
C PHE A 123 1.70 6.52 7.09
N VAL A 124 2.40 6.90 8.15
CA VAL A 124 3.49 7.89 8.11
C VAL A 124 4.63 7.35 8.96
N ASP A 125 5.86 7.55 8.51
CA ASP A 125 7.05 7.31 9.30
C ASP A 125 7.30 8.54 10.18
N ASP A 126 6.84 8.49 11.43
CA ASP A 126 6.85 9.59 12.39
C ASP A 126 8.22 9.86 13.04
N ARG A 127 9.24 9.10 12.63
CA ARG A 127 10.64 9.33 13.04
C ARG A 127 11.21 10.64 12.48
N PHE A 128 10.59 11.20 11.45
CA PHE A 128 11.12 12.33 10.69
C PHE A 128 10.10 13.45 10.47
N ASP A 129 10.59 14.69 10.45
CA ASP A 129 9.81 15.89 10.12
C ASP A 129 9.82 16.11 8.60
N TRP A 130 8.88 15.47 7.90
CA TRP A 130 8.80 15.50 6.43
C TRP A 130 8.44 16.89 5.88
N GLN A 131 9.13 17.26 4.81
CA GLN A 131 8.84 18.36 3.89
C GLN A 131 8.28 17.78 2.58
N THR A 132 7.45 18.55 1.88
CA THR A 132 6.83 18.11 0.62
C THR A 132 6.97 19.16 -0.47
N VAL A 133 7.28 18.71 -1.68
CA VAL A 133 7.26 19.49 -2.92
C VAL A 133 6.58 18.65 -3.99
N GLN A 134 5.77 19.27 -4.82
CA GLN A 134 4.91 18.58 -5.77
C GLN A 134 4.94 19.26 -7.13
N SER A 135 4.85 18.47 -8.20
CA SER A 135 4.59 18.93 -9.56
C SER A 135 3.63 17.97 -10.25
N GLY A 136 2.43 18.46 -10.57
CA GLY A 136 1.35 17.60 -11.06
C GLY A 136 1.05 16.49 -10.04
N ASP A 137 1.04 15.25 -10.52
CA ASP A 137 0.71 14.07 -9.71
C ASP A 137 1.95 13.46 -9.02
N ILE A 138 3.13 14.09 -9.11
CA ILE A 138 4.36 13.61 -8.45
C ILE A 138 4.62 14.44 -7.19
N SER A 139 4.67 13.76 -6.03
CA SER A 139 5.02 14.35 -4.73
C SER A 139 6.34 13.78 -4.21
N MET A 140 7.23 14.66 -3.76
CA MET A 140 8.49 14.32 -3.08
C MET A 140 8.37 14.65 -1.60
N ASN A 141 8.54 13.67 -0.73
CA ASN A 141 8.60 13.83 0.72
C ASN A 141 10.03 13.57 1.20
N TRP A 142 10.66 14.52 1.88
CA TRP A 142 12.04 14.39 2.42
C TRP A 142 12.20 15.18 3.71
N TYR A 143 13.20 14.90 4.54
CA TYR A 143 13.47 15.68 5.77
C TYR A 143 14.86 16.30 5.84
N GLU A 144 15.84 15.79 5.07
CA GLU A 144 17.22 16.27 5.11
C GLU A 144 17.61 17.01 3.83
N GLY A 145 18.09 18.26 3.98
CA GLY A 145 18.60 19.09 2.89
C GLY A 145 17.51 19.75 2.04
N ASP A 146 17.39 21.07 2.12
CA ASP A 146 16.32 21.85 1.46
C ASP A 146 16.27 21.67 -0.07
N ALA A 147 17.40 21.37 -0.70
CA ALA A 147 17.50 21.22 -2.15
C ALA A 147 17.16 19.80 -2.65
N VAL A 148 17.12 18.78 -1.77
CA VAL A 148 16.95 17.37 -2.18
C VAL A 148 15.61 17.16 -2.89
N GLY A 149 14.50 17.52 -2.24
CA GLY A 149 13.17 17.41 -2.84
C GLY A 149 13.06 18.07 -4.21
N PRO A 150 13.40 19.36 -4.36
CA PRO A 150 13.34 20.04 -5.66
C PRO A 150 14.22 19.41 -6.77
N ILE A 151 15.45 19.00 -6.46
CA ILE A 151 16.36 18.36 -7.43
C ILE A 151 15.76 17.03 -7.92
N LEU A 152 15.27 16.23 -6.98
CA LEU A 152 14.72 14.91 -7.30
C LEU A 152 13.36 15.00 -7.99
N LEU A 153 12.53 16.00 -7.65
CA LEU A 153 11.28 16.28 -8.36
C LEU A 153 11.52 16.61 -9.84
N GLU A 154 12.52 17.44 -10.14
CA GLU A 154 12.91 17.73 -11.52
C GLU A 154 13.28 16.45 -12.27
N ALA A 155 14.13 15.61 -11.68
CA ALA A 155 14.54 14.33 -12.27
C ALA A 155 13.37 13.36 -12.48
N ALA A 156 12.40 13.31 -11.56
CA ALA A 156 11.20 12.48 -11.68
C ALA A 156 10.28 12.95 -12.81
N VAL A 157 10.06 14.26 -12.93
CA VAL A 157 9.24 14.84 -14.01
C VAL A 157 9.88 14.55 -15.37
N GLU A 158 11.21 14.73 -15.50
CA GLU A 158 11.96 14.39 -16.71
C GLU A 158 11.87 12.89 -17.03
N GLY A 159 12.04 12.05 -16.01
CA GLY A 159 11.99 10.59 -16.12
C GLY A 159 10.63 10.08 -16.57
N LEU A 160 9.55 10.56 -15.93
CA LEU A 160 8.19 10.21 -16.32
C LEU A 160 7.90 10.63 -17.75
N ALA A 161 8.19 11.89 -18.12
CA ALA A 161 7.93 12.37 -19.48
C ALA A 161 8.67 11.54 -20.56
N ARG A 162 9.90 11.07 -20.26
CA ARG A 162 10.63 10.15 -21.13
C ARG A 162 9.94 8.79 -21.23
N LEU A 163 9.58 8.18 -20.09
CA LEU A 163 8.87 6.90 -20.05
C LEU A 163 7.55 6.97 -20.83
N GLU A 164 6.78 8.03 -20.66
CA GLU A 164 5.52 8.23 -21.38
C GLU A 164 5.73 8.35 -22.89
N ASN A 165 6.73 9.13 -23.32
CA ASN A 165 7.03 9.33 -24.73
C ASN A 165 7.60 8.08 -25.42
N GLU A 166 8.49 7.35 -24.74
CA GLU A 166 9.20 6.21 -25.34
C GLU A 166 8.44 4.89 -25.22
N MET A 167 7.73 4.68 -24.10
CA MET A 167 6.97 3.46 -23.84
C MET A 167 5.49 3.59 -24.21
N GLY A 168 4.99 4.80 -24.45
CA GLY A 168 3.57 5.05 -24.74
C GLY A 168 2.66 4.77 -23.55
N ILE A 169 3.21 4.88 -22.34
CA ILE A 169 2.52 4.66 -21.07
C ILE A 169 2.01 6.01 -20.57
N GLN A 170 0.87 6.04 -19.89
CA GLN A 170 0.38 7.22 -19.17
C GLN A 170 -0.01 6.80 -17.76
N MET A 171 0.40 7.58 -16.77
CA MET A 171 0.04 7.37 -15.38
C MET A 171 -1.23 8.15 -15.06
N ASP A 172 -2.19 7.51 -14.38
CA ASP A 172 -3.48 8.11 -13.99
C ASP A 172 -3.63 8.23 -12.45
N SER A 173 -2.53 8.08 -11.70
CA SER A 173 -2.53 8.11 -10.24
C SER A 173 -1.34 8.86 -9.66
N ASP A 174 -1.57 9.52 -8.53
CA ASP A 174 -0.55 10.24 -7.76
C ASP A 174 0.60 9.33 -7.36
N ILE A 175 1.83 9.75 -7.64
CA ILE A 175 3.08 9.07 -7.32
C ILE A 175 3.74 9.76 -6.13
N ASN A 176 4.03 9.01 -5.09
CA ASN A 176 4.62 9.52 -3.86
C ASN A 176 6.03 8.97 -3.67
N PHE A 177 6.99 9.87 -3.51
CA PHE A 177 8.35 9.52 -3.10
C PHE A 177 8.54 9.84 -1.62
N TYR A 178 9.18 8.92 -0.89
CA TYR A 178 9.69 9.13 0.47
C TYR A 178 11.22 8.98 0.45
N ILE A 179 11.90 10.10 0.61
CA ILE A 179 13.36 10.23 0.47
C ILE A 179 13.98 10.37 1.86
N TYR A 180 14.70 9.33 2.27
CA TYR A 180 15.46 9.24 3.50
C TYR A 180 16.87 9.80 3.32
N GLY A 181 17.47 10.27 4.42
CA GLY A 181 18.83 10.80 4.45
C GLY A 181 19.89 9.75 4.13
N ASP A 182 19.60 8.47 4.41
CA ASP A 182 20.42 7.35 3.94
C ASP A 182 19.59 6.06 3.71
N SER A 183 20.23 5.06 3.09
CA SER A 183 19.58 3.78 2.78
C SER A 183 19.35 2.90 4.01
N ALA A 184 20.00 3.14 5.15
CA ALA A 184 19.72 2.41 6.39
C ALA A 184 18.40 2.88 7.02
N GLU A 185 18.20 4.19 7.10
CA GLU A 185 16.96 4.81 7.60
C GLU A 185 15.75 4.42 6.74
N MET A 186 15.93 4.36 5.41
CA MET A 186 14.95 3.83 4.46
C MET A 186 14.60 2.37 4.77
N ARG A 187 15.61 1.51 4.96
CA ARG A 187 15.40 0.08 5.22
C ARG A 187 14.72 -0.17 6.56
N ASP A 188 14.90 0.72 7.53
CA ASP A 188 14.18 0.63 8.80
C ASP A 188 12.67 0.92 8.66
N ALA A 189 12.23 1.57 7.57
CA ALA A 189 10.81 1.85 7.31
C ALA A 189 10.07 0.67 6.66
N VAL A 190 10.77 -0.35 6.16
CA VAL A 190 10.19 -1.49 5.45
C VAL A 190 10.76 -2.80 5.96
N ILE A 191 9.87 -3.71 6.35
CA ILE A 191 10.23 -5.05 6.77
C ILE A 191 10.42 -5.93 5.52
N PHE A 192 11.48 -6.73 5.50
CA PHE A 192 11.83 -7.68 4.42
C PHE A 192 12.36 -7.07 3.11
N ILE A 193 13.01 -5.90 3.18
CA ILE A 193 13.78 -5.35 2.06
C ILE A 193 15.21 -5.92 2.00
N GLN A 194 15.80 -5.96 0.80
CA GLN A 194 17.19 -6.39 0.63
C GLN A 194 18.17 -5.37 1.24
N ASP A 195 19.23 -5.86 1.87
CA ASP A 195 20.21 -5.00 2.58
C ASP A 195 20.98 -4.04 1.66
N TRP A 196 21.04 -4.35 0.36
CA TRP A 196 21.74 -3.56 -0.66
C TRP A 196 20.83 -2.58 -1.41
N ALA A 197 19.53 -2.54 -1.11
CA ALA A 197 18.60 -1.65 -1.79
C ALA A 197 18.88 -0.18 -1.45
N GLY A 198 19.14 0.64 -2.47
CA GLY A 198 19.23 2.10 -2.37
C GLY A 198 17.90 2.82 -2.64
N GLY A 199 16.99 2.14 -3.33
CA GLY A 199 15.61 2.54 -3.60
C GLY A 199 14.70 1.31 -3.72
N VAL A 200 13.39 1.52 -3.63
CA VAL A 200 12.39 0.50 -3.88
C VAL A 200 11.07 1.13 -4.34
N ALA A 201 10.50 0.60 -5.42
CA ALA A 201 9.17 0.93 -5.90
C ALA A 201 8.10 -0.05 -5.42
N PHE A 202 7.11 0.45 -4.69
CA PHE A 202 5.87 -0.26 -4.36
C PHE A 202 4.77 0.13 -5.34
N SER A 203 4.74 -0.58 -6.48
CA SER A 203 3.87 -0.24 -7.62
C SER A 203 2.38 -0.25 -7.25
N GLU A 204 1.98 -1.18 -6.38
CA GLU A 204 0.61 -1.34 -5.88
C GLU A 204 0.16 -0.18 -4.98
N TYR A 205 1.08 0.57 -4.40
CA TYR A 205 0.78 1.72 -3.54
C TYR A 205 1.06 3.07 -4.21
N ASN A 206 1.57 3.08 -5.45
CA ASN A 206 2.12 4.28 -6.09
C ASN A 206 3.21 4.98 -5.26
N THR A 207 3.98 4.21 -4.49
CA THR A 207 4.96 4.77 -3.55
C THR A 207 6.36 4.28 -3.88
N ILE A 208 7.33 5.19 -3.89
CA ILE A 208 8.75 4.90 -4.02
C ILE A 208 9.48 5.35 -2.76
N LEU A 209 10.32 4.49 -2.20
CA LEU A 209 11.20 4.82 -1.07
C LEU A 209 12.64 4.87 -1.57
N MET A 210 13.41 5.86 -1.12
CA MET A 210 14.81 6.01 -1.52
C MET A 210 15.66 6.53 -0.37
N GLY A 211 16.90 6.05 -0.25
CA GLY A 211 17.89 6.61 0.69
C GLY A 211 18.90 7.47 -0.05
N VAL A 212 18.72 8.79 -0.06
CA VAL A 212 19.52 9.75 -0.83
C VAL A 212 20.09 10.84 0.08
N PRO A 213 21.36 10.73 0.51
CA PRO A 213 22.06 11.80 1.20
C PRO A 213 22.14 13.10 0.34
N PRO A 214 22.07 14.30 0.95
CA PRO A 214 22.06 15.55 0.20
C PRO A 214 23.24 15.75 -0.77
N ASN A 215 24.42 15.23 -0.43
CA ASN A 215 25.63 15.40 -1.24
C ASN A 215 25.63 14.58 -2.55
N ILE A 216 24.73 13.62 -2.71
CA ILE A 216 24.61 12.80 -3.92
C ILE A 216 23.25 12.94 -4.62
N ALA A 217 22.40 13.86 -4.17
CA ALA A 217 21.07 14.07 -4.75
C ALA A 217 21.12 14.46 -6.23
N ASP A 218 22.04 15.35 -6.62
CA ASP A 218 22.18 15.83 -8.02
C ASP A 218 22.98 14.90 -8.94
N SER A 219 23.47 13.77 -8.41
CA SER A 219 24.18 12.76 -9.19
C SER A 219 23.43 11.43 -9.14
N TRP A 220 23.78 10.56 -8.19
CA TRP A 220 23.18 9.24 -8.03
C TRP A 220 21.67 9.32 -7.71
N GLY A 221 21.25 10.35 -6.96
CA GLY A 221 19.83 10.54 -6.63
C GLY A 221 18.96 10.72 -7.87
N ARG A 222 19.40 11.53 -8.85
CA ARG A 222 18.65 11.76 -10.09
C ARG A 222 18.46 10.48 -10.91
N SER A 223 19.53 9.72 -11.15
CA SER A 223 19.42 8.46 -11.92
C SER A 223 18.55 7.45 -11.19
N THR A 224 18.74 7.31 -9.87
CA THR A 224 17.97 6.35 -9.06
C THR A 224 16.47 6.70 -9.04
N VAL A 225 16.10 7.98 -8.99
CA VAL A 225 14.68 8.38 -9.07
C VAL A 225 14.06 7.90 -10.38
N GLN A 226 14.79 8.02 -11.48
CA GLN A 226 14.31 7.61 -12.80
C GLN A 226 14.26 6.08 -12.93
N HIS A 227 15.22 5.37 -12.32
CA HIS A 227 15.25 3.91 -12.21
C HIS A 227 14.00 3.38 -11.46
N GLU A 228 13.76 3.87 -10.25
CA GLU A 228 12.62 3.42 -9.43
C GLU A 228 11.27 3.85 -10.05
N MET A 229 11.22 5.02 -10.69
CA MET A 229 10.04 5.45 -11.46
C MET A 229 9.70 4.44 -12.56
N ALA A 230 10.70 3.92 -13.26
CA ALA A 230 10.47 2.91 -14.29
C ALA A 230 9.88 1.63 -13.71
N HIS A 231 10.39 1.14 -12.56
CA HIS A 231 9.80 0.00 -11.87
C HIS A 231 8.33 0.22 -11.52
N LEU A 232 7.97 1.39 -11.00
CA LEU A 232 6.59 1.74 -10.67
C LEU A 232 5.70 1.73 -11.91
N VAL A 233 6.10 2.46 -12.96
CA VAL A 233 5.34 2.63 -14.20
C VAL A 233 5.15 1.28 -14.91
N ILE A 234 6.22 0.50 -15.05
CA ILE A 234 6.19 -0.81 -15.70
C ILE A 234 5.44 -1.83 -14.83
N GLY A 235 5.57 -1.73 -13.51
CA GLY A 235 4.82 -2.50 -12.52
C GLY A 235 3.33 -2.45 -12.77
N GLN A 236 2.79 -1.24 -12.87
CA GLN A 236 1.37 -1.01 -13.09
C GLN A 236 0.90 -1.42 -14.48
N TYR A 237 1.62 -1.02 -15.53
CA TYR A 237 1.23 -1.35 -16.90
C TYR A 237 1.32 -2.83 -17.21
N GLY A 238 2.32 -3.51 -16.63
CA GLY A 238 2.56 -4.92 -16.82
C GLY A 238 1.78 -5.81 -15.85
N GLN A 239 0.91 -5.25 -14.99
CA GLN A 239 0.15 -6.03 -14.02
C GLN A 239 -0.84 -6.98 -14.70
N SER A 240 -0.88 -8.21 -14.21
CA SER A 240 -1.76 -9.24 -14.77
C SER A 240 -2.34 -10.13 -13.68
N CYS A 241 -3.66 -10.34 -13.72
CA CYS A 241 -4.40 -11.14 -12.75
C CYS A 241 -4.39 -12.65 -13.05
N ILE A 242 -3.86 -13.05 -14.20
CA ILE A 242 -3.83 -14.45 -14.66
C ILE A 242 -2.48 -15.14 -14.42
N GLY A 243 -1.57 -14.46 -13.72
CA GLY A 243 -0.25 -14.96 -13.35
C GLY A 243 0.81 -14.79 -14.44
N GLY A 244 2.07 -14.97 -14.04
CA GLY A 244 3.25 -14.69 -14.86
C GLY A 244 4.09 -13.58 -14.23
N ARG A 245 5.41 -13.66 -14.37
CA ARG A 245 6.34 -12.62 -13.92
C ARG A 245 7.13 -12.14 -15.13
N ARG A 246 7.33 -10.83 -15.24
CA ARG A 246 8.27 -10.28 -16.22
C ARG A 246 9.66 -10.84 -15.94
N PRO A 247 10.44 -11.20 -16.98
CA PRO A 247 11.82 -11.58 -16.80
C PRO A 247 12.62 -10.50 -16.08
N THR A 248 13.44 -10.88 -15.10
CA THR A 248 14.27 -9.93 -14.33
C THR A 248 15.11 -9.03 -15.23
N TRP A 249 15.77 -9.59 -16.24
CA TRP A 249 16.55 -8.79 -17.21
C TRP A 249 15.75 -7.70 -17.91
N LEU A 250 14.45 -7.92 -18.16
CA LEU A 250 13.61 -6.95 -18.84
C LEU A 250 13.17 -5.86 -17.86
N ASP A 251 12.76 -6.25 -16.65
CA ASP A 251 12.31 -5.32 -15.61
C ASP A 251 13.42 -4.33 -15.24
N GLU A 252 14.60 -4.87 -14.95
CA GLU A 252 15.80 -4.13 -14.53
C GLU A 252 16.46 -3.43 -15.71
N GLY A 253 16.50 -4.06 -16.88
CA GLY A 253 17.06 -3.47 -18.09
C GLY A 253 16.28 -2.25 -18.56
N LEU A 254 14.94 -2.25 -18.41
CA LEU A 254 14.12 -1.07 -18.67
C LEU A 254 14.32 0.02 -17.61
N ALA A 255 14.55 -0.35 -16.35
CA ALA A 255 14.87 0.61 -15.29
C ALA A 255 16.23 1.30 -15.50
N VAL A 256 17.28 0.53 -15.84
CA VAL A 256 18.60 1.07 -16.20
C VAL A 256 18.54 1.92 -17.47
N TYR A 257 17.79 1.47 -18.48
CA TYR A 257 17.57 2.28 -19.68
C TYR A 257 16.87 3.60 -19.35
N ALA A 258 15.95 3.57 -18.38
CA ALA A 258 15.28 4.75 -17.88
C ALA A 258 16.18 5.63 -16.99
N GLU A 259 17.42 5.28 -16.65
CA GLU A 259 18.37 6.22 -16.02
C GLU A 259 18.91 7.25 -17.02
N GLY A 260 18.76 6.98 -18.32
CA GLY A 260 19.27 7.83 -19.40
C GLY A 260 20.52 7.27 -20.07
N ALA A 261 21.39 8.14 -20.54
CA ALA A 261 22.58 7.73 -21.28
C ALA A 261 23.57 7.01 -20.34
N PRO A 262 24.01 5.77 -20.67
CA PRO A 262 24.93 5.03 -19.82
C PRO A 262 26.29 5.71 -19.78
N ASP A 263 26.92 5.68 -18.61
CA ASP A 263 28.25 6.24 -18.40
C ASP A 263 29.37 5.27 -18.83
N ALA A 264 30.62 5.71 -18.66
CA ALA A 264 31.77 4.90 -19.03
C ALA A 264 31.92 3.65 -18.14
N GLU A 265 31.47 3.69 -16.89
CA GLU A 265 31.52 2.55 -15.96
C GLU A 265 30.59 1.43 -16.44
N THR A 266 29.43 1.79 -17.01
CA THR A 266 28.49 0.85 -17.62
C THR A 266 28.96 0.38 -19.01
N LEU A 267 29.48 1.28 -19.84
CA LEU A 267 29.83 0.96 -21.22
C LEU A 267 31.11 0.12 -21.36
N THR A 268 32.06 0.25 -20.42
CA THR A 268 33.35 -0.46 -20.51
C THR A 268 33.18 -1.98 -20.42
N PRO A 269 32.48 -2.55 -19.41
CA PRO A 269 32.22 -3.99 -19.33
C PRO A 269 31.42 -4.52 -20.53
N ILE A 270 30.49 -3.73 -21.08
CA ILE A 270 29.74 -4.09 -22.28
C ILE A 270 30.68 -4.22 -23.48
N ALA A 271 31.58 -3.24 -23.68
CA ALA A 271 32.55 -3.27 -24.76
C ALA A 271 33.51 -4.47 -24.64
N ASP A 272 33.97 -4.77 -23.42
CA ASP A 272 34.80 -5.94 -23.13
C ASP A 272 34.05 -7.25 -23.39
N GLY A 273 32.78 -7.32 -23.01
CA GLY A 273 31.91 -8.46 -23.29
C GLY A 273 31.71 -8.72 -24.79
N ILE A 274 31.56 -7.66 -25.58
CA ILE A 274 31.51 -7.73 -27.05
C ILE A 274 32.83 -8.22 -27.62
N ALA A 275 33.96 -7.68 -27.15
CA ALA A 275 35.28 -8.00 -27.68
C ALA A 275 35.71 -9.45 -27.38
N ASN A 276 35.27 -10.00 -26.25
CA ASN A 276 35.69 -11.31 -25.78
C ASN A 276 34.61 -12.40 -25.92
N ASP A 277 33.42 -12.07 -26.42
CA ASP A 277 32.25 -12.96 -26.55
C ASP A 277 31.90 -13.65 -25.21
N THR A 278 31.84 -12.86 -24.14
CA THR A 278 31.65 -13.37 -22.76
C THR A 278 30.26 -13.15 -22.20
N PHE A 279 29.30 -12.64 -22.98
CA PHE A 279 27.95 -12.41 -22.50
C PHE A 279 27.25 -13.70 -22.09
N ALA A 280 26.58 -13.65 -20.95
CA ALA A 280 25.68 -14.71 -20.54
C ALA A 280 24.51 -14.84 -21.56
N PRO A 281 24.08 -16.08 -21.92
CA PRO A 281 22.92 -16.25 -22.79
C PRO A 281 21.67 -15.61 -22.19
N LEU A 282 20.81 -14.98 -22.99
CA LEU A 282 19.59 -14.30 -22.51
C LEU A 282 18.74 -15.13 -21.51
N ARG A 283 18.66 -16.45 -21.73
CA ARG A 283 17.93 -17.39 -20.86
C ARG A 283 18.48 -17.48 -19.43
N SER A 284 19.77 -17.19 -19.19
CA SER A 284 20.35 -17.17 -17.85
C SER A 284 20.08 -15.88 -17.09
N LEU A 285 19.65 -14.81 -17.79
CA LEU A 285 19.33 -13.51 -17.18
C LEU A 285 17.91 -13.45 -16.58
N ASN A 286 17.17 -14.57 -16.60
CA ASN A 286 15.83 -14.67 -16.02
C ASN A 286 15.83 -14.97 -14.51
N GLY A 287 17.00 -15.26 -13.93
CA GLY A 287 17.17 -15.53 -12.49
C GLY A 287 17.45 -14.26 -11.68
N ALA A 288 17.63 -14.42 -10.37
CA ALA A 288 18.11 -13.35 -9.51
C ALA A 288 19.54 -12.93 -9.89
N PHE A 289 19.87 -11.65 -9.74
CA PHE A 289 21.25 -11.19 -9.89
C PHE A 289 22.16 -11.89 -8.86
N PRO A 290 23.40 -12.22 -9.23
CA PRO A 290 24.37 -12.74 -8.28
C PRO A 290 24.60 -11.72 -7.14
N ALA A 291 24.62 -12.17 -5.89
CA ALA A 291 24.87 -11.31 -4.73
C ALA A 291 26.29 -10.70 -4.68
N HIS A 292 27.16 -11.12 -5.61
CA HIS A 292 28.51 -10.61 -5.80
C HIS A 292 28.69 -10.31 -7.28
N GLY A 293 29.16 -9.09 -7.60
CA GLY A 293 29.34 -8.59 -8.97
C GLY A 293 30.44 -9.28 -9.74
N ASP A 294 30.26 -10.58 -10.01
CA ASP A 294 31.05 -11.36 -10.94
C ASP A 294 30.07 -11.99 -11.93
N GLY A 295 29.51 -11.18 -12.84
CA GLY A 295 28.56 -11.66 -13.83
C GLY A 295 28.33 -10.67 -14.97
N VAL A 296 29.28 -10.62 -15.89
CA VAL A 296 29.05 -10.19 -17.29
C VAL A 296 28.22 -11.26 -18.01
#